data_AF-A0AA38G6C5-F1
#
_entry.id   AF-A0AA38G6C5-F1
#
_cell.length_a   1.000
_cell.length_b   1.000
_cell.length_c   1.000
_cell.angle_alpha   90.00
_cell.angle_beta   90.00
_cell.angle_gamma   90.00
#
_symmetry.space_group_name_H-M   'P 1'
#
loop_
_entity.id
_entity.type
_entity.pdbx_description
1 polymer ?
#
loop_
_entity_poly.entity_id
_entity_poly.type
_entity_poly.pdbx_seq_one_letter_code
_entity_poly.pdbx_strand_id
1 'polypeptide(L)'
;ALHYDVRRGPHSVGSHVRDAAAYVCWAFGRAYSHSVMKGILEDFTPHLLTIACYDREVNCRRAAAAAFQENVGRQGSFPHGIDIVNAADYFSLATRSNSYQHVAVYVAQFKEYLSSFVEELLQNKICHW
;
A
#
# COMPACT_ATOMS: atom_id res chain seq x y z
N ALA A 1 -2.40 -0.15 -12.22
CA ALA A 1 -3.73 -0.46 -11.65
C ALA A 1 -3.85 0.00 -10.20
N LEU A 2 -2.92 -0.43 -9.33
CA LEU A 2 -2.83 0.00 -7.93
C LEU A 2 -2.84 1.53 -7.74
N HIS A 3 -2.15 2.28 -8.60
CA HIS A 3 -2.11 3.75 -8.55
C HIS A 3 -3.09 4.44 -9.51
N TYR A 4 -4.09 3.73 -10.02
CA TYR A 4 -5.01 4.31 -11.01
C TYR A 4 -5.86 5.40 -10.37
N ASP A 5 -5.60 6.64 -10.77
CA ASP A 5 -6.35 7.82 -10.35
C ASP A 5 -6.50 8.76 -11.54
N VAL A 6 -7.73 8.93 -12.03
CA VAL A 6 -8.01 9.80 -13.19
C VAL A 6 -8.93 10.92 -12.77
N ARG A 7 -8.49 12.14 -13.04
CA ARG A 7 -9.31 13.34 -12.87
C ARG A 7 -10.42 13.36 -13.91
N ARG A 8 -11.67 13.40 -13.43
CA ARG A 8 -12.86 13.70 -14.24
C ARG A 8 -13.56 14.92 -13.66
N GLY A 9 -13.20 16.09 -14.19
CA GLY A 9 -13.70 17.38 -13.70
C GLY A 9 -13.21 17.66 -12.26
N PRO A 10 -14.12 17.92 -11.29
CA PRO A 10 -13.75 18.10 -9.89
C PRO A 10 -13.63 16.77 -9.10
N HIS A 11 -13.85 15.62 -9.75
CA HIS A 11 -13.82 14.31 -9.08
C HIS A 11 -12.61 13.48 -9.51
N SER A 12 -12.10 12.70 -8.56
CA SER A 12 -11.19 11.57 -8.80
C SER A 12 -12.02 10.33 -9.11
N VAL A 13 -11.64 9.59 -10.14
CA VAL A 13 -12.21 8.27 -10.48
C VAL A 13 -11.09 7.26 -10.52
N GLY A 14 -11.26 6.16 -9.78
CA GLY A 14 -10.27 5.09 -9.76
C GLY A 14 -10.25 4.25 -8.49
N SER A 15 -10.94 4.68 -7.42
CA SER A 15 -10.99 3.96 -6.15
C SER A 15 -11.35 2.47 -6.29
N HIS A 16 -12.39 2.15 -7.06
CA HIS A 16 -12.77 0.75 -7.32
C HIS A 16 -11.70 -0.04 -8.08
N VAL A 17 -10.92 0.61 -8.95
CA VAL A 17 -9.81 -0.03 -9.69
C VAL A 17 -8.65 -0.31 -8.74
N ARG A 18 -8.32 0.63 -7.85
CA ARG A 18 -7.27 0.46 -6.84
C ARG A 18 -7.63 -0.61 -5.82
N ASP A 19 -8.87 -0.61 -5.36
CA ASP A 19 -9.42 -1.64 -4.46
C ASP A 19 -9.40 -3.03 -5.10
N ALA A 20 -9.87 -3.16 -6.35
CA ALA A 20 -9.79 -4.42 -7.09
C ALA A 20 -8.35 -4.88 -7.31
N ALA A 21 -7.42 -3.96 -7.58
CA ALA A 21 -6.01 -4.28 -7.72
C ALA A 21 -5.40 -4.79 -6.40
N ALA A 22 -5.75 -4.17 -5.27
CA ALA A 22 -5.34 -4.66 -3.94
C ALA A 22 -5.90 -6.06 -3.66
N TYR A 23 -7.16 -6.32 -4.04
CA TYR A 23 -7.76 -7.64 -3.93
C TYR A 23 -7.01 -8.71 -4.75
N VAL A 24 -6.56 -8.38 -5.97
CA VAL A 24 -5.73 -9.28 -6.78
C VAL A 24 -4.40 -9.57 -6.08
N CYS A 25 -3.73 -8.54 -5.53
CA CYS A 25 -2.50 -8.74 -4.75
C CYS A 25 -2.72 -9.62 -3.50
N TRP A 26 -3.86 -9.48 -2.82
CA TRP A 26 -4.26 -10.35 -1.73
C TRP A 26 -4.43 -11.81 -2.20
N ALA A 27 -5.10 -12.01 -3.34
CA ALA A 27 -5.32 -13.34 -3.91
C ALA A 27 -4.00 -14.04 -4.29
N PHE A 28 -2.99 -13.30 -4.75
CA PHE A 28 -1.68 -13.85 -5.07
C PHE A 28 -1.01 -14.55 -3.89
N GLY A 29 -1.13 -13.99 -2.69
CA GLY A 29 -0.59 -14.59 -1.47
C GLY A 29 -1.15 -15.99 -1.19
N ARG A 30 -2.32 -16.32 -1.75
CA ARG A 30 -3.00 -17.62 -1.59
C ARG A 30 -2.82 -18.56 -2.79
N ALA A 31 -2.67 -17.99 -3.99
CA ALA A 31 -2.69 -18.75 -5.23
C ALA A 31 -1.32 -19.32 -5.63
N TYR A 32 -0.22 -18.69 -5.20
CA TYR A 32 1.12 -19.02 -5.68
C TYR A 32 2.08 -19.36 -4.54
N SER A 33 3.08 -20.19 -4.84
CA SER A 33 4.14 -20.55 -3.90
C SER A 33 5.17 -19.41 -3.77
N HIS A 34 5.85 -19.37 -2.63
CA HIS A 34 6.91 -18.39 -2.34
C HIS A 34 8.01 -18.35 -3.41
N SER A 35 8.40 -19.51 -3.95
CA SER A 35 9.40 -19.59 -5.02
C SER A 35 9.03 -18.81 -6.28
N VAL A 36 7.74 -18.72 -6.62
CA VAL A 36 7.23 -17.98 -7.79
C VAL A 36 7.03 -16.50 -7.44
N MET A 37 6.56 -16.23 -6.23
CA MET A 37 6.17 -14.88 -5.83
C MET A 37 7.34 -14.00 -5.38
N LYS A 38 8.47 -14.57 -4.93
CA LYS A 38 9.55 -13.83 -4.25
C LYS A 38 9.93 -12.50 -4.93
N GLY A 39 10.33 -12.53 -6.21
CA GLY A 39 10.72 -11.30 -6.93
C GLY A 39 9.54 -10.36 -7.18
N ILE A 40 8.35 -10.91 -7.44
CA ILE A 40 7.14 -10.12 -7.70
C ILE A 40 6.72 -9.36 -6.44
N LEU A 41 6.82 -9.98 -5.26
CA LEU A 41 6.49 -9.36 -3.97
C LEU A 41 7.41 -8.19 -3.67
N GLU A 42 8.71 -8.32 -3.93
CA GLU A 42 9.69 -7.24 -3.75
C GLU A 42 9.30 -5.99 -4.57
N ASP A 43 8.78 -6.19 -5.78
CA ASP A 43 8.36 -5.09 -6.67
C ASP A 43 7.07 -4.39 -6.22
N PHE A 44 6.02 -5.13 -5.85
CA PHE A 44 4.72 -4.49 -5.54
C PHE A 44 4.52 -4.12 -4.07
N THR A 45 5.35 -4.63 -3.16
CA THR A 45 5.24 -4.31 -1.73
C THR A 45 5.30 -2.82 -1.44
N PRO A 46 6.27 -2.06 -1.96
CA PRO A 46 6.30 -0.61 -1.74
C PRO A 46 5.07 0.09 -2.30
N HIS A 47 4.49 -0.43 -3.39
CA HIS A 47 3.25 0.10 -3.96
C HIS A 47 2.02 -0.17 -3.08
N LEU A 48 1.92 -1.34 -2.44
CA LEU A 48 0.85 -1.60 -1.46
C LEU A 48 0.98 -0.71 -0.23
N LEU A 49 2.20 -0.53 0.28
CA LEU A 49 2.44 0.28 1.48
C LEU A 49 2.21 1.78 1.23
N THR A 50 2.61 2.29 0.06
CA THR A 50 2.32 3.67 -0.35
C THR A 50 0.82 3.91 -0.49
N ILE A 51 0.04 2.95 -1.02
CA ILE A 51 -1.43 3.05 -1.06
C ILE A 51 -2.02 2.98 0.34
N ALA A 52 -1.58 2.03 1.16
CA ALA A 52 -2.02 1.89 2.54
C ALA A 52 -1.86 3.21 3.32
N CYS A 53 -0.77 3.95 3.07
CA CYS A 53 -0.51 5.21 3.76
C CYS A 53 -1.14 6.44 3.09
N TYR A 54 -1.10 6.51 1.75
CA TYR A 54 -1.35 7.73 1.00
C TYR A 54 -2.63 7.75 0.16
N ASP A 55 -3.40 6.67 0.08
CA ASP A 55 -4.67 6.72 -0.66
C ASP A 55 -5.67 7.68 0.01
N ARG A 56 -6.43 8.41 -0.80
CA ARG A 56 -7.50 9.30 -0.33
C ARG A 56 -8.63 8.50 0.30
N GLU A 57 -8.97 7.35 -0.29
CA GLU A 57 -10.09 6.52 0.12
C GLU A 57 -9.66 5.53 1.22
N VAL A 58 -10.40 5.53 2.33
CA VAL A 58 -10.12 4.64 3.47
C VAL A 58 -10.23 3.17 3.10
N ASN A 59 -11.15 2.81 2.20
CA ASN A 59 -11.34 1.43 1.76
C ASN A 59 -10.10 0.94 1.00
N CYS A 60 -9.56 1.75 0.09
CA CYS A 60 -8.34 1.42 -0.63
C CYS A 60 -7.13 1.29 0.30
N ARG A 61 -6.99 2.17 1.30
CA ARG A 61 -5.92 2.05 2.31
C ARG A 61 -5.97 0.71 3.03
N ARG A 62 -7.16 0.33 3.52
CA ARG A 62 -7.39 -0.92 4.24
C ARG A 62 -7.24 -2.15 3.36
N ALA A 63 -7.71 -2.11 2.12
CA ALA A 63 -7.54 -3.20 1.17
C ALA A 63 -6.06 -3.46 0.87
N ALA A 64 -5.27 -2.41 0.65
CA ALA A 64 -3.84 -2.53 0.42
C ALA A 64 -3.10 -3.09 1.65
N ALA A 65 -3.44 -2.63 2.85
CA ALA A 65 -2.88 -3.15 4.10
C ALA A 65 -3.24 -4.62 4.34
N ALA A 66 -4.49 -5.02 4.07
CA ALA A 66 -4.91 -6.41 4.16
C ALA A 66 -4.18 -7.30 3.14
N ALA A 67 -3.98 -6.81 1.91
CA ALA A 67 -3.19 -7.51 0.90
C ALA A 67 -1.73 -7.68 1.35
N PHE A 68 -1.12 -6.64 1.92
CA PHE A 68 0.22 -6.72 2.47
C PHE A 68 0.30 -7.74 3.62
N GLN A 69 -0.63 -7.68 4.58
CA GLN A 69 -0.70 -8.60 5.71
C GLN A 69 -0.83 -10.06 5.29
N GLU A 70 -1.70 -10.38 4.32
CA GLU A 70 -1.84 -11.76 3.81
C GLU A 70 -0.53 -12.28 3.22
N ASN A 71 0.16 -11.44 2.44
CA ASN A 71 1.42 -11.81 1.83
C ASN A 71 2.54 -11.98 2.87
N VAL A 72 2.63 -11.10 3.87
CA VAL A 72 3.55 -11.25 5.02
C VAL A 72 3.31 -12.58 5.74
N GLY A 73 2.06 -12.92 6.01
CA GLY A 73 1.70 -14.13 6.76
C GLY A 73 1.89 -15.44 6.00
N ARG A 74 1.79 -15.44 4.66
CA ARG A 74 1.85 -16.66 3.84
C ARG A 74 3.16 -16.87 3.12
N GLN A 75 3.70 -15.81 2.53
CA GLN A 75 4.86 -15.91 1.66
C GLN A 75 6.15 -15.80 2.49
N GLY A 76 6.12 -15.05 3.60
CA GLY A 76 7.32 -14.77 4.38
C GLY A 76 8.30 -13.88 3.59
N SER A 77 9.46 -13.58 4.18
CA SER A 77 10.53 -12.79 3.54
C SER A 77 10.23 -11.31 3.28
N PHE A 78 9.47 -10.63 4.15
CA PHE A 78 9.25 -9.19 4.08
C PHE A 78 10.12 -8.43 5.07
N PRO A 79 10.95 -7.46 4.62
CA PRO A 79 11.69 -6.58 5.51
C PRO A 79 10.74 -5.88 6.47
N HIS A 80 10.93 -6.09 7.78
CA HIS A 80 10.11 -5.48 8.84
C HIS A 80 8.59 -5.77 8.71
N GLY A 81 8.20 -6.85 8.04
CA GLY A 81 6.80 -7.09 7.66
C GLY A 81 5.83 -7.12 8.84
N ILE A 82 6.17 -7.80 9.94
CA ILE A 82 5.31 -7.90 11.14
C ILE A 82 5.16 -6.54 11.83
N ASP A 83 6.26 -5.80 11.97
CA ASP A 83 6.25 -4.47 12.58
C ASP A 83 5.36 -3.51 11.78
N ILE A 84 5.46 -3.56 10.45
CA ILE A 84 4.66 -2.74 9.55
C ILE A 84 3.19 -3.15 9.59
N VAL A 85 2.87 -4.44 9.61
CA VAL A 85 1.48 -4.93 9.74
C VAL A 85 0.84 -4.41 11.03
N ASN A 86 1.57 -4.40 12.13
CA ASN A 86 1.08 -3.90 13.41
C ASN A 86 0.90 -2.37 13.40
N ALA A 87 1.81 -1.63 12.75
CA ALA A 87 1.72 -0.18 12.65
C ALA A 87 0.62 0.27 11.67
N ALA A 88 0.44 -0.43 10.56
CA ALA A 88 -0.52 -0.15 9.50
C ALA A 88 -1.83 -0.95 9.66
N ASP A 89 -2.38 -0.99 10.87
CA ASP A 89 -3.61 -1.69 11.19
C ASP A 89 -4.90 -0.98 10.70
N TYR A 90 -6.04 -1.65 10.89
CA TYR A 90 -7.35 -1.17 10.47
C TYR A 90 -7.76 0.19 11.07
N PHE A 91 -7.35 0.46 12.31
CA PHE A 91 -7.64 1.67 13.05
C PHE A 91 -6.67 2.79 12.72
N SER A 92 -5.37 2.49 12.66
CA SER A 92 -4.34 3.48 12.35
C SER A 92 -4.51 4.04 10.93
N LEU A 93 -5.04 3.24 10.00
CA LEU A 93 -5.34 3.67 8.62
C LEU A 93 -6.70 4.36 8.43
N ALA A 94 -7.52 4.45 9.48
CA ALA A 94 -8.88 4.99 9.38
C ALA A 94 -8.90 6.46 8.93
N THR A 95 -7.99 7.29 9.44
CA THR A 95 -7.89 8.71 9.09
C THR A 95 -6.69 8.97 8.21
N ARG A 96 -6.87 9.89 7.24
CA ARG A 96 -5.78 10.29 6.33
C ARG A 96 -4.64 10.98 7.06
N SER A 97 -4.95 11.84 8.02
CA SER A 97 -3.91 12.51 8.81
C SER A 97 -3.02 11.50 9.52
N ASN A 98 -3.60 10.51 10.19
CA ASN A 98 -2.83 9.50 10.91
C ASN A 98 -2.03 8.60 9.96
N SER A 99 -2.65 8.16 8.86
CA SER A 99 -1.97 7.31 7.88
C SER A 99 -0.79 8.02 7.21
N TYR A 100 -0.93 9.32 6.89
CA TYR A 100 0.14 10.11 6.27
C TYR A 100 1.24 10.51 7.27
N GLN A 101 0.87 10.95 8.47
CA GLN A 101 1.81 11.62 9.37
C GLN A 101 2.45 10.68 10.38
N HIS A 102 1.80 9.56 10.71
CA HIS A 102 2.31 8.62 11.71
C HIS A 102 2.69 7.29 11.08
N VAL A 103 1.75 6.64 10.38
CA VAL A 103 2.02 5.31 9.78
C VAL A 103 3.07 5.43 8.68
N ALA A 104 2.90 6.38 7.75
CA ALA A 104 3.85 6.53 6.65
C ALA A 104 5.25 6.92 7.13
N VAL A 105 5.34 7.81 8.12
CA VAL A 105 6.61 8.23 8.70
C VAL A 105 7.31 7.07 9.40
N TYR A 106 6.56 6.23 10.11
CA TYR A 106 7.10 5.02 10.71
C TYR A 106 7.66 4.06 9.66
N VAL A 107 6.88 3.74 8.61
CA VAL A 107 7.32 2.83 7.54
C VAL A 107 8.52 3.38 6.76
N ALA A 108 8.56 4.70 6.52
CA ALA A 108 9.66 5.35 5.82
C ALA A 108 10.99 5.37 6.61
N GLN A 109 11.01 4.99 7.89
CA GLN A 109 12.26 4.79 8.63
C GLN A 109 13.05 3.58 8.11
N PHE A 110 12.37 2.63 7.46
CA PHE A 110 13.00 1.48 6.84
C PHE A 110 13.51 1.86 5.44
N LYS A 111 14.81 1.66 5.22
CA LYS A 111 15.52 2.03 3.98
C LYS A 111 14.92 1.36 2.74
N GLU A 112 14.31 0.19 2.90
CA GLU A 112 13.68 -0.61 1.85
C GLU A 112 12.45 0.08 1.26
N TYR A 113 11.77 0.92 2.03
CA TYR A 113 10.52 1.58 1.62
C TYR A 113 10.64 3.10 1.47
N LEU A 114 11.68 3.71 2.04
CA LEU A 114 11.89 5.15 2.02
C LEU A 114 11.82 5.76 0.61
N SER A 115 12.56 5.20 -0.35
CA SER A 115 12.62 5.74 -1.72
C SER A 115 11.24 5.80 -2.36
N SER A 116 10.48 4.70 -2.32
CA SER A 116 9.14 4.64 -2.91
C SER A 116 8.15 5.58 -2.24
N PHE A 117 8.27 5.81 -0.93
CA PHE A 117 7.43 6.75 -0.20
C PHE A 117 7.74 8.20 -0.60
N VAL A 118 9.02 8.55 -0.70
CA VAL A 118 9.43 9.88 -1.17
C VAL A 118 9.00 10.11 -2.61
N GLU A 119 9.24 9.14 -3.50
CA GLU A 119 8.83 9.23 -4.91
C GLU A 119 7.32 9.42 -5.07
N GLU A 120 6.51 8.65 -4.34
CA GLU A 120 5.04 8.79 -4.38
C GLU A 120 4.60 10.19 -3.93
N LEU A 121 5.19 10.72 -2.85
CA LEU A 121 4.88 12.07 -2.39
C LEU A 121 5.25 13.11 -3.45
N LEU A 122 6.48 13.04 -3.98
CA LEU A 122 7.02 14.00 -4.94
C LEU A 122 6.23 14.01 -6.26
N GLN A 123 5.92 12.82 -6.79
CA GLN A 123 5.33 12.69 -8.12
C GLN A 123 3.80 12.82 -8.09
N ASN A 124 3.14 12.30 -7.05
CA ASN A 124 1.69 12.12 -7.05
C ASN A 124 0.95 12.96 -5.99
N LYS A 125 1.64 13.47 -4.95
CA LYS A 125 0.98 14.16 -3.81
C LYS A 125 1.40 15.61 -3.57
N ILE A 126 2.45 16.12 -4.21
CA ILE A 126 2.85 17.54 -4.11
C ILE A 126 1.79 18.46 -4.72
N CYS A 127 1.22 18.06 -5.85
CA CYS A 127 0.22 18.87 -6.53
C CYS A 127 -1.17 18.56 -5.96
N HIS A 128 -1.75 19.53 -5.26
CA HIS A 128 -3.15 19.48 -4.87
C HIS A 128 -4.04 19.62 -6.11
N TRP A 129 -4.95 18.66 -6.28
CA TRP A 129 -6.13 18.83 -7.09
C TRP A 129 -7.35 18.24 -6.40
#